data_AF-A0A9N9JNN6-F1
#
_entry.id   AF-A0A9N9JNN6-F1
#
_cell.length_a   1.000
_cell.length_b   1.000
_cell.length_c   1.000
_cell.angle_alpha   90.00
_cell.angle_beta   90.00
_cell.angle_gamma   90.00
#
_symmetry.space_group_name_H-M   'P 1'
#
loop_
_entity.id
_entity.type
_entity.pdbx_description
1 polymer ?
#
loop_
_entity_poly.entity_id
_entity_poly.type
_entity_poly.pdbx_seq_one_letter_code
_entity_poly.pdbx_strand_id
1 'polypeptide(L)'
;APLSAVTAKASSGALEIMDLYDVDNLVKFLDNSSRNGWVIYGAVAADNSGNQENNLISVNELNRPLAKHPVIMVIGSEGTGLRSNVASVCGHKLYIPSYNTKKSRHIDSLNVNAATAVLLQ
;
A
#
# COMPACT_ATOMS: atom_id res chain seq x y z
N ALA A 1 7.79 -5.54 11.19
CA ALA A 1 9.00 -5.52 12.05
C ALA A 1 8.57 -5.22 13.48
N PRO A 2 9.23 -5.78 14.50
CA PRO A 2 8.85 -5.53 15.88
C PRO A 2 9.12 -4.08 16.29
N LEU A 3 8.39 -3.58 17.29
CA LEU A 3 8.67 -2.30 17.94
C LEU A 3 10.01 -2.42 18.66
N SER A 4 11.02 -1.72 18.14
CA SER A 4 12.40 -1.76 18.63
C SER A 4 12.97 -0.36 18.73
N ALA A 5 14.09 -0.19 19.43
CA ALA A 5 14.81 1.08 19.52
C ALA A 5 15.22 1.63 18.14
N VAL A 6 15.51 0.73 17.17
CA VAL A 6 15.83 1.12 15.80
C VAL A 6 14.59 1.69 15.10
N THR A 7 13.44 1.03 15.22
CA THR A 7 12.17 1.51 14.66
C THR A 7 11.75 2.84 15.29
N ALA A 8 11.90 2.98 16.61
CA ALA A 8 11.60 4.22 17.33
C ALA A 8 12.45 5.39 16.80
N LYS A 9 13.77 5.19 16.68
CA LYS A 9 14.68 6.20 16.12
C LYS A 9 14.34 6.55 14.67
N ALA A 10 14.05 5.56 13.83
CA ALA A 10 13.71 5.77 12.42
C ALA A 10 12.37 6.53 12.24
N SER A 11 11.43 6.34 13.17
CA SER A 11 10.11 7.01 13.14
C SER A 11 10.16 8.52 13.40
N SER A 12 11.30 9.05 13.85
CA SER A 12 11.48 10.48 14.16
C SER A 12 10.42 11.04 15.13
N GLY A 13 9.98 10.23 16.10
CA GLY A 13 8.98 10.61 17.10
C GLY A 13 7.53 10.32 16.69
N ALA A 14 7.26 9.88 15.45
CA ALA A 14 5.91 9.49 15.02
C ALA A 14 5.33 8.36 15.88
N LEU A 15 6.19 7.48 16.40
CA LEU A 15 5.79 6.39 17.30
C LEU A 15 5.16 6.86 18.63
N GLU A 16 5.43 8.10 19.05
CA GLU A 16 4.86 8.66 20.29
C GLU A 16 3.50 9.35 20.07
N ILE A 17 3.13 9.60 18.81
CA ILE A 17 1.95 10.40 18.45
C ILE A 17 0.90 9.56 17.70
N MET A 18 1.34 8.54 16.96
CA MET A 18 0.45 7.68 16.18
C MET A 18 0.03 6.44 16.96
N ASP A 19 -1.26 6.12 16.90
CA ASP A 19 -1.78 4.87 17.45
C ASP A 19 -1.30 3.66 16.63
N LEU A 20 -0.84 2.63 17.33
CA LEU A 20 -0.42 1.37 16.75
C LEU A 20 -1.36 0.25 17.16
N TYR A 21 -1.89 -0.44 16.16
CA TYR A 21 -2.78 -1.57 16.33
C TYR A 21 -2.13 -2.81 15.71
N ASP A 22 -2.20 -3.92 16.43
CA ASP A 22 -1.83 -5.24 15.91
C ASP A 22 -3.10 -6.08 15.76
N VAL A 23 -3.17 -6.90 14.71
CA VAL A 23 -4.34 -7.70 14.38
C VAL A 23 -3.94 -9.14 14.10
N ASP A 24 -4.62 -10.08 14.75
CA ASP A 24 -4.35 -11.52 14.56
C ASP A 24 -4.60 -11.98 13.12
N ASN A 25 -5.63 -11.42 12.48
CA ASN A 25 -6.03 -11.77 11.12
C ASN A 25 -6.36 -10.52 10.29
N LEU A 26 -5.36 -10.06 9.55
CA LEU A 26 -5.47 -8.90 8.66
C LEU A 26 -6.57 -9.06 7.62
N VAL A 27 -6.74 -10.24 7.01
CA VAL A 27 -7.76 -10.47 5.98
C VAL A 27 -9.17 -10.27 6.54
N LYS A 28 -9.43 -10.84 7.73
CA LYS A 28 -10.72 -10.67 8.42
C LYS A 28 -10.97 -9.22 8.83
N PHE A 29 -9.94 -8.53 9.30
CA PHE A 29 -10.01 -7.11 9.65
C PHE A 29 -10.38 -6.25 8.43
N LEU A 30 -9.70 -6.48 7.30
CA LEU A 30 -9.95 -5.78 6.05
C LEU A 30 -11.37 -6.05 5.52
N ASP A 31 -11.81 -7.31 5.47
CA ASP A 31 -13.17 -7.68 5.05
C ASP A 31 -14.24 -7.02 5.93
N ASN A 32 -14.08 -7.06 7.25
CA ASN A 32 -15.00 -6.37 8.17
C ASN A 32 -14.98 -4.84 7.97
N SER A 33 -13.82 -4.24 7.74
CA SER A 33 -13.71 -2.80 7.50
C SER A 33 -14.40 -2.39 6.21
N SER A 34 -14.25 -3.19 5.15
CA SER A 34 -14.93 -3.00 3.87
C SER A 34 -16.45 -3.00 4.03
N ARG A 35 -17.00 -3.95 4.79
CA ARG A 35 -18.44 -4.01 5.10
C ARG A 35 -18.93 -2.81 5.92
N ASN A 36 -18.04 -2.16 6.66
CA ASN A 36 -18.32 -0.94 7.42
C ASN A 36 -18.03 0.34 6.62
N GLY A 37 -17.91 0.25 5.29
CA GLY A 37 -17.80 1.41 4.40
C GLY A 37 -16.38 1.94 4.18
N TRP A 38 -15.34 1.22 4.63
CA TRP A 38 -13.96 1.58 4.33
C TRP A 38 -13.55 1.08 2.94
N VAL A 39 -12.92 1.96 2.16
CA VAL A 39 -12.35 1.56 0.87
C VAL A 39 -10.90 1.16 1.06
N ILE A 40 -10.52 0.02 0.51
CA ILE A 40 -9.23 -0.61 0.74
C ILE A 40 -8.41 -0.56 -0.55
N TYR A 41 -7.26 0.11 -0.49
CA TYR A 41 -6.30 0.17 -1.58
C TYR A 41 -5.05 -0.64 -1.21
N GLY A 42 -4.66 -1.57 -2.07
CA GLY A 42 -3.40 -2.29 -1.97
C GLY A 42 -2.33 -1.67 -2.86
N ALA A 43 -1.18 -1.30 -2.30
CA ALA A 43 -0.04 -0.84 -3.07
C ALA A 43 0.65 -2.04 -3.76
N VAL A 44 0.74 -1.99 -5.09
CA VAL A 44 1.37 -3.01 -5.92
C VAL A 44 2.43 -2.39 -6.84
N ALA A 45 3.42 -3.19 -7.22
CA ALA A 45 4.38 -2.77 -8.24
C ALA A 45 3.68 -2.63 -9.60
N ALA A 46 4.21 -1.74 -10.44
CA ALA A 46 3.75 -1.59 -11.81
C ALA A 46 4.13 -2.83 -12.63
N ASP A 47 3.19 -3.75 -12.79
CA ASP A 47 3.28 -4.92 -13.66
C ASP A 47 3.25 -4.47 -15.14
N ASN A 48 4.14 -5.02 -15.97
CA ASN A 48 4.17 -4.81 -17.43
C ASN A 48 3.51 -5.96 -18.21
N SER A 49 3.01 -6.95 -17.49
CA SER A 49 2.43 -8.20 -17.96
C SER A 49 0.99 -8.03 -18.44
N GLY A 50 0.57 -6.87 -18.92
CA GLY A 50 -0.66 -6.68 -19.73
C GLY A 50 -2.00 -7.15 -19.11
N ASN A 51 -2.00 -7.72 -17.91
CA ASN A 51 -3.17 -8.17 -17.19
C ASN A 51 -3.75 -6.92 -16.55
N GLN A 52 -4.52 -6.18 -17.35
CA GLN A 52 -5.40 -5.14 -16.86
C GLN A 52 -6.42 -5.78 -15.93
N GLU A 53 -6.04 -5.98 -14.67
CA GLU A 53 -7.02 -6.18 -13.64
C GLU A 53 -7.90 -4.92 -13.60
N ASN A 54 -9.23 -5.12 -13.67
CA ASN A 54 -10.22 -4.05 -13.73
C ASN A 54 -10.16 -3.03 -12.57
N ASN A 55 -9.32 -3.28 -11.55
CA ASN A 55 -9.22 -2.50 -10.33
C ASN A 55 -7.84 -1.86 -10.12
N LEU A 56 -6.95 -1.86 -11.14
CA LEU A 56 -5.65 -1.22 -11.08
C LEU A 56 -5.77 0.28 -11.41
N ILE A 57 -5.32 1.13 -10.48
CA ILE A 57 -5.44 2.59 -10.56
C ILE A 57 -4.06 3.21 -10.40
N SER A 58 -3.70 4.15 -11.29
CA SER A 58 -2.49 4.95 -11.12
C SER A 58 -2.66 5.96 -9.99
N VAL A 59 -1.62 6.22 -9.21
CA VAL A 59 -1.64 7.29 -8.19
C VAL A 59 -2.08 8.64 -8.78
N ASN A 60 -1.75 8.92 -10.03
CA ASN A 60 -2.13 10.17 -10.70
C ASN A 60 -3.62 10.27 -11.03
N GLU A 61 -4.35 9.14 -11.07
CA GLU A 61 -5.79 9.07 -11.34
C GLU A 61 -6.62 9.08 -10.05
N LEU A 62 -5.94 9.06 -8.90
CA LEU A 62 -6.57 8.97 -7.59
C LEU A 62 -7.19 10.31 -7.17
N ASN A 63 -8.49 10.48 -7.42
CA ASN A 63 -9.22 11.71 -7.16
C ASN A 63 -9.66 11.87 -5.69
N ARG A 64 -8.72 12.22 -4.79
CA ARG A 64 -8.95 12.56 -3.37
C ARG A 64 -9.91 11.59 -2.65
N PRO A 65 -9.56 10.31 -2.53
CA PRO A 65 -10.44 9.27 -2.00
C PRO A 65 -10.90 9.56 -0.55
N LEU A 66 -10.00 10.14 0.26
CA LEU A 66 -10.27 10.50 1.65
C LEU A 66 -11.40 11.54 1.82
N ALA A 67 -11.72 12.32 0.77
CA ALA A 67 -12.83 13.28 0.82
C ALA A 67 -14.21 12.60 0.67
N LYS A 68 -14.26 11.34 0.23
CA LYS A 68 -15.50 10.63 -0.11
C LYS A 68 -15.85 9.52 0.89
N HIS A 69 -14.84 8.81 1.38
CA HIS A 69 -15.00 7.65 2.24
C HIS A 69 -13.75 7.46 3.11
N PRO A 70 -13.86 6.78 4.26
CA PRO A 70 -12.69 6.38 5.02
C PRO A 70 -11.87 5.36 4.20
N VAL A 71 -10.54 5.42 4.31
CA VAL A 71 -9.62 4.67 3.45
C VAL A 71 -8.64 3.86 4.29
N ILE A 72 -8.42 2.60 3.89
CA ILE A 72 -7.29 1.79 4.36
C ILE A 72 -6.31 1.63 3.20
N MET A 73 -5.05 1.99 3.44
CA MET A 73 -3.96 1.72 2.51
C MET A 73 -3.12 0.56 3.02
N VAL A 74 -2.97 -0.47 2.19
CA VAL A 74 -2.21 -1.67 2.53
C VAL A 74 -0.91 -1.68 1.74
N ILE A 75 0.22 -1.72 2.46
CA ILE A 75 1.55 -1.69 1.89
C ILE A 75 2.23 -3.04 2.12
N GLY A 76 2.78 -3.61 1.05
CA GLY A 76 3.45 -4.90 1.07
C GLY A 76 4.91 -4.82 1.52
N SER A 77 5.53 -5.98 1.72
CA SER A 77 6.97 -6.06 1.91
C SER A 77 7.71 -5.70 0.61
N GLU A 78 8.86 -5.05 0.71
CA GLU A 78 9.66 -4.61 -0.45
C GLU A 78 10.02 -5.77 -1.39
N GLY A 79 10.35 -6.95 -0.85
CA GLY A 79 10.77 -8.10 -1.67
C GLY A 79 9.61 -8.92 -2.25
N THR A 80 8.55 -9.15 -1.47
CA THR A 80 7.46 -10.06 -1.86
C THR A 80 6.18 -9.35 -2.27
N GLY A 81 6.08 -8.04 -2.05
CA GLY A 81 4.85 -7.28 -2.20
C GLY A 81 3.75 -7.71 -1.21
N LEU A 82 2.51 -7.52 -1.62
CA LEU A 82 1.32 -7.97 -0.89
C LEU A 82 1.14 -9.49 -1.04
N ARG A 83 0.81 -10.15 0.07
CA ARG A 83 0.40 -11.56 0.04
C ARG A 83 -0.88 -11.71 -0.77
N SER A 84 -0.99 -12.76 -1.57
CA SER A 84 -2.12 -12.96 -2.50
C SER A 84 -3.49 -12.89 -1.83
N ASN A 85 -3.62 -13.45 -0.61
CA ASN A 85 -4.85 -13.42 0.18
C ASN A 85 -5.22 -12.02 0.69
N VAL A 86 -4.25 -11.13 0.90
CA VAL A 86 -4.49 -9.73 1.27
C VAL A 86 -4.85 -8.93 0.03
N ALA A 87 -4.12 -9.14 -1.07
CA ALA A 87 -4.40 -8.50 -2.36
C ALA A 87 -5.80 -8.83 -2.89
N SER A 88 -6.32 -10.03 -2.65
CA SER A 88 -7.67 -10.42 -3.07
C SER A 88 -8.80 -9.72 -2.30
N VAL A 89 -8.52 -9.19 -1.11
CA VAL A 89 -9.50 -8.47 -0.28
C VAL A 89 -9.40 -6.95 -0.48
N CYS A 90 -8.32 -6.48 -1.11
CA CYS A 90 -8.21 -5.08 -1.51
C CYS A 90 -9.22 -4.80 -2.64
N GLY A 91 -10.09 -3.80 -2.45
CA GLY A 91 -11.06 -3.41 -3.48
C GLY A 91 -10.39 -2.80 -4.72
N HIS A 92 -9.28 -2.09 -4.49
CA HIS A 92 -8.50 -1.46 -5.54
C HIS A 92 -7.01 -1.72 -5.36
N LYS A 93 -6.26 -1.71 -6.47
CA LYS A 93 -4.80 -1.80 -6.47
C LYS A 93 -4.22 -0.48 -6.96
N LEU A 94 -3.30 0.10 -6.20
CA LEU A 94 -2.61 1.34 -6.53
C LEU A 94 -1.18 1.05 -6.95
N TYR A 95 -0.72 1.72 -8.00
CA TYR A 95 0.67 1.66 -8.41
C TYR A 95 1.21 3.04 -8.76
N ILE A 96 2.51 3.23 -8.53
CA ILE A 96 3.22 4.44 -8.94
C ILE A 96 3.72 4.22 -10.37
N PRO A 97 3.32 5.06 -11.34
CA PRO A 97 3.78 4.92 -12.72
C PRO A 97 5.29 5.12 -12.81
N SER A 98 5.95 4.23 -13.55
CA SER A 98 7.38 4.36 -13.86
C SER A 98 7.55 4.92 -15.27
N TYR A 99 8.09 6.13 -15.37
CA TYR A 99 8.35 6.81 -16.64
C TYR A 99 9.73 6.47 -17.24
N ASN A 100 10.48 5.58 -16.61
CA ASN A 100 11.77 5.16 -17.15
C ASN A 100 11.56 4.25 -18.37
N THR A 101 11.79 4.80 -19.56
CA THR A 101 11.69 4.09 -20.85
C THR A 101 12.84 3.10 -21.08
N LYS A 102 13.94 3.23 -20.34
CA LYS A 102 15.07 2.29 -20.32
C LYS A 102 15.00 1.48 -19.03
N LYS A 103 14.01 0.58 -18.94
CA LYS A 103 13.89 -0.36 -17.82
C LYS A 103 15.15 -1.22 -17.74
N SER A 104 16.06 -0.89 -16.83
CA SER A 104 17.01 -1.88 -16.36
C SER A 104 16.20 -2.97 -15.67
N ARG A 105 16.35 -4.23 -16.10
CA ARG A 105 15.76 -5.43 -15.49
C ARG A 105 16.13 -5.65 -14.01
N HIS A 106 16.79 -4.68 -13.38
CA HIS A 106 17.37 -4.70 -12.05
C HIS A 106 16.71 -3.67 -11.11
N ILE A 107 15.86 -2.77 -11.62
CA ILE A 107 15.15 -1.76 -10.80
C ILE A 107 13.66 -1.89 -11.10
N ASP A 108 13.03 -2.81 -10.38
CA ASP A 108 11.63 -3.22 -10.65
C ASP A 108 10.64 -2.60 -9.65
N SER A 109 11.11 -1.91 -8.60
CA SER A 109 10.25 -1.21 -7.63
C SER A 109 10.98 -0.09 -6.89
N LEU A 110 10.20 0.79 -6.24
CA LEU A 110 10.70 1.76 -5.27
C LEU A 110 10.78 1.12 -3.89
N ASN A 111 11.71 1.61 -3.07
CA ASN A 111 11.74 1.27 -1.66
C ASN A 111 10.37 1.55 -1.01
N VAL A 112 9.95 0.67 -0.09
CA VAL A 112 8.64 0.75 0.56
C VAL A 112 8.38 2.10 1.22
N ASN A 113 9.38 2.72 1.86
CA ASN A 113 9.24 4.03 2.49
C ASN A 113 9.03 5.14 1.46
N ALA A 114 9.81 5.14 0.38
CA ALA A 114 9.68 6.12 -0.71
C ALA A 114 8.33 5.98 -1.43
N ALA A 115 7.90 4.75 -1.71
CA ALA A 115 6.58 4.50 -2.30
C ALA A 115 5.44 4.96 -1.37
N THR A 116 5.56 4.69 -0.07
CA THR A 116 4.58 5.12 0.93
C THR A 116 4.48 6.64 1.00
N ALA A 117 5.62 7.35 0.99
CA ALA A 117 5.64 8.80 1.00
C ALA A 117 4.92 9.42 -0.21
N VAL A 118 5.11 8.85 -1.40
CA VAL A 118 4.43 9.29 -2.63
C VAL A 118 2.93 8.98 -2.59
N LEU A 119 2.55 7.83 -2.03
CA LEU A 119 1.15 7.40 -1.95
C LEU A 119 0.32 8.20 -0.94
N LEU A 120 0.95 8.74 0.10
CA LEU A 120 0.28 9.50 1.17
C LEU A 120 0.24 11.01 0.93
N GLN A 121 0.94 11.53 -0.08
CA GLN A 121 1.00 12.95 -0.42
C GLN A 121 -0.27 13.44 -1.13
#